data_AF-A0A9N9C3X3-F1
#
_entry.id   AF-A0A9N9C3X3-F1
#
_cell.length_a   1.000
_cell.length_b   1.000
_cell.length_c   1.000
_cell.angle_alpha   90.00
_cell.angle_beta   90.00
_cell.angle_gamma   90.00
#
_symmetry.space_group_name_H-M   'P 1'
#
loop_
_entity.id
_entity.type
_entity.pdbx_description
1 polymer ?
#
loop_
_entity_poly.entity_id
_entity_poly.type
_entity_poly.pdbx_seq_one_letter_code
_entity_poly.pdbx_strand_id
1 'polypeptide(L)'
;MFRLTRLPLTSTRSRFFRSISTAPKSIAIRREDKSVWERRVALTPDAISDIIKQTGTTVYVQPSSNRIFNDEKYAEAGAIIQEDVSPADIIIGIKEVPTRNLIPNKTYVFFSHTTKGQPYNMAMLKDILDKKIRLIDYELLTNDDRKRLVLFGTHAGYAGMIDGLHGLGLRLLGLGYNTPFMHIGMSYTYDTLSSARSTVRAVGDTITKDGLPSEIGPMTFVFTGSGNVAKGAQDIFRELPHEYVEAKDLKSIANGKYGRSRRLYACHVKLEDYLRRKDTNKFESKSDYYANPDKYISIFHTEISPYTTMLIHGSYWDARYPRLLTTEHLRSIQADPNIKHRLLSIADISCDIKGPLEFTSHSTTIDDPFYYVDAIAGEEHKDMARKGTQIMAVDILPTEIPFESSRHFSKAFYPFILELIQKHAITNSVLKRAIIAEDGSLTPAYSHLYDKLQSIEKEKTQQHNEKRKRVLVLGSGFVAKPLVDYLNKLEGVDITVASNASLEASALTKGLDGIEIAELDVRDIGRMKTLVDSCDVVVSFVPAPLHPSIAKICIEMKKHMVTASYISPAMRDLDEKAKEAGIAILNEIGLDPGIDHLSTMKVIDEFWAVFGNDAGPNHSRDQMPHLMT
;
A
#
# COMPACT_ATOMS: atom_id res chain seq x y z
N MET A 1 79.64 47.83 -16.35
CA MET A 1 78.72 46.85 -16.97
C MET A 1 78.14 45.99 -15.85
N PHE A 2 76.84 45.68 -15.93
CA PHE A 2 75.98 44.96 -14.97
C PHE A 2 75.25 45.78 -13.90
N ARG A 3 73.93 45.86 -14.15
CA ARG A 3 72.82 46.35 -13.32
C ARG A 3 72.57 45.43 -12.13
N LEU A 4 72.19 46.00 -10.99
CA LEU A 4 71.37 45.34 -9.97
C LEU A 4 70.19 46.25 -9.60
N THR A 5 69.00 45.84 -10.02
CA THR A 5 67.70 46.47 -9.80
C THR A 5 67.11 46.06 -8.46
N ARG A 6 66.57 47.04 -7.71
CA ARG A 6 65.82 46.86 -6.46
C ARG A 6 64.50 46.11 -6.68
N LEU A 7 64.18 45.17 -5.80
CA LEU A 7 62.85 44.55 -5.66
C LEU A 7 62.12 45.15 -4.43
N PRO A 8 60.80 45.37 -4.48
CA PRO A 8 60.04 45.88 -3.35
C PRO A 8 59.52 44.76 -2.43
N LEU A 9 59.48 45.06 -1.13
CA LEU A 9 58.92 44.22 -0.07
C LEU A 9 57.45 43.90 -0.33
N THR A 10 57.12 42.61 -0.45
CA THR A 10 55.73 42.14 -0.48
C THR A 10 55.30 41.64 0.90
N SER A 11 54.22 42.22 1.40
CA SER A 11 53.50 41.84 2.62
C SER A 11 52.92 40.42 2.45
N THR A 12 53.39 39.48 3.25
CA THR A 12 52.77 38.16 3.43
C THR A 12 51.49 38.29 4.25
N ARG A 13 50.36 38.54 3.59
CA ARG A 13 49.05 38.24 4.17
C ARG A 13 48.85 36.72 4.15
N SER A 14 49.10 36.09 5.29
CA SER A 14 48.59 34.75 5.59
C SER A 14 47.06 34.78 5.45
N ARG A 15 46.53 34.23 4.36
CA ARG A 15 45.12 33.86 4.27
C ARG A 15 44.96 32.55 5.05
N PHE A 16 44.66 32.67 6.33
CA PHE A 16 43.98 31.61 7.06
C PHE A 16 42.64 31.37 6.35
N PHE A 17 42.57 30.35 5.48
CA PHE A 17 41.31 29.73 5.15
C PHE A 17 40.81 29.07 6.43
N ARG A 18 40.00 29.79 7.22
CA ARG A 18 39.08 29.16 8.15
C ARG A 18 38.18 28.28 7.28
N SER A 19 38.40 26.97 7.35
CA SER A 19 37.35 26.00 7.01
C SER A 19 36.12 26.43 7.81
N ILE A 20 35.10 26.93 7.13
CA ILE A 20 33.80 27.16 7.74
C ILE A 20 33.28 25.76 8.03
N SER A 21 33.53 25.27 9.25
CA SER A 21 32.83 24.12 9.80
C SER A 21 31.36 24.51 9.92
N THR A 22 30.62 24.29 8.83
CA THR A 22 29.16 24.43 8.80
C THR A 22 28.57 23.47 9.82
N ALA A 23 27.67 23.95 10.67
CA ALA A 23 27.01 23.11 11.66
C ALA A 23 26.33 21.90 10.99
N PRO A 24 26.29 20.73 11.66
CA PRO A 24 25.60 19.56 11.15
C PRO A 24 24.12 19.86 10.95
N LYS A 25 23.52 19.30 9.91
CA LYS A 25 22.07 19.41 9.67
C LYS A 25 21.29 18.61 10.71
N SER A 26 20.24 19.21 11.25
CA SER A 26 19.30 18.57 12.17
C SER A 26 18.41 17.57 11.45
N ILE A 27 17.98 16.52 12.15
CA ILE A 27 17.11 15.48 11.59
C ILE A 27 15.84 15.31 12.43
N ALA A 28 14.77 14.85 11.80
CA ALA A 28 13.56 14.40 12.48
C ALA A 28 13.16 12.98 12.04
N ILE A 29 12.76 12.14 12.99
CA ILE A 29 12.04 10.89 12.71
C ILE A 29 10.55 11.18 12.86
N ARG A 30 9.79 11.11 11.77
CA ARG A 30 8.33 11.29 11.81
C ARG A 30 7.64 10.06 12.40
N ARG A 31 6.38 10.23 12.82
CA ARG A 31 5.48 9.08 13.05
C ARG A 31 4.99 8.54 11.70
N GLU A 32 4.88 7.23 11.59
CA GLU A 32 4.23 6.58 10.45
C GLU A 32 2.70 6.63 10.65
N ASP A 33 1.98 6.93 9.57
CA ASP A 33 0.52 7.11 9.57
C ASP A 33 -0.17 6.42 8.38
N LYS A 34 0.59 5.65 7.58
CA LYS A 34 0.08 4.99 6.38
C LYS A 34 -0.76 3.74 6.69
N SER A 35 -0.36 2.98 7.72
CA SER A 35 -0.98 1.72 8.12
C SER A 35 -0.77 1.50 9.61
N VAL A 36 -1.77 0.92 10.28
CA VAL A 36 -1.66 0.49 11.68
C VAL A 36 -0.52 -0.53 11.86
N TRP A 37 -0.25 -1.32 10.83
CA TRP A 37 0.83 -2.32 10.84
C TRP A 37 2.23 -1.71 10.66
N GLU A 38 2.34 -0.48 10.18
CA GLU A 38 3.65 0.16 9.97
C GLU A 38 4.25 0.66 11.30
N ARG A 39 4.91 -0.27 11.99
CA ARG A 39 5.57 -0.05 13.28
C ARG A 39 7.09 0.14 13.15
N ARG A 40 7.63 0.01 11.93
CA ARG A 40 9.08 0.08 11.67
C ARG A 40 9.62 1.50 11.75
N VAL A 41 10.93 1.61 11.81
CA VAL A 41 11.66 2.87 11.78
C VAL A 41 12.87 2.79 10.86
N ALA A 42 13.21 3.93 10.26
CA ALA A 42 14.42 4.05 9.45
C ALA A 42 15.70 4.08 10.29
N LEU A 43 15.63 4.63 11.51
CA LEU A 43 16.75 4.75 12.44
C LEU A 43 16.33 4.28 13.83
N THR A 44 17.08 3.34 14.38
CA THR A 44 16.85 2.82 15.74
C THR A 44 17.40 3.78 16.80
N PRO A 45 16.96 3.69 18.07
CA PRO A 45 17.52 4.47 19.16
C PRO A 45 19.06 4.37 19.27
N ASP A 46 19.63 3.18 19.08
CA ASP A 46 21.09 2.99 19.08
C ASP A 46 21.78 3.84 17.99
N ALA A 47 21.23 3.81 16.77
CA ALA A 47 21.75 4.60 15.65
C ALA A 47 21.63 6.11 15.91
N ILE A 48 20.56 6.55 16.56
CA ILE A 48 20.38 7.95 16.97
C ILE A 48 21.43 8.37 17.99
N SER A 49 21.65 7.57 19.03
CA SER A 49 22.71 7.82 20.02
C SER A 49 24.07 7.96 19.34
N ASP A 50 24.38 7.06 18.40
CA ASP A 50 25.65 7.09 17.67
C ASP A 50 25.77 8.32 16.77
N ILE A 51 24.70 8.70 16.07
CA ILE A 51 24.64 9.91 15.23
C ILE A 51 24.89 11.16 16.09
N ILE A 52 24.22 11.29 17.23
CA ILE A 52 24.37 12.45 18.12
C ILE A 52 25.81 12.52 18.64
N LYS A 53 26.37 11.41 19.13
CA LYS A 53 27.75 11.34 19.63
C LYS A 53 28.78 11.68 18.55
N GLN A 54 28.58 11.24 17.32
CA GLN A 54 29.53 11.44 16.23
C GLN A 54 29.44 12.81 15.57
N THR A 55 28.25 13.40 15.51
CA THR A 55 28.01 14.62 14.72
C THR A 55 27.70 15.84 15.57
N GLY A 56 27.21 15.67 16.80
CA GLY A 56 26.64 16.74 17.61
C GLY A 56 25.33 17.31 17.05
N THR A 57 24.69 16.62 16.10
CA THR A 57 23.43 17.11 15.50
C THR A 57 22.26 17.03 16.49
N THR A 58 21.27 17.90 16.29
CA THR A 58 19.99 17.81 17.00
C THR A 58 19.08 16.82 16.28
N VAL A 59 18.52 15.88 17.04
CA VAL A 59 17.57 14.88 16.56
C VAL A 59 16.22 15.11 17.21
N TYR A 60 15.20 15.33 16.40
CA TYR A 60 13.81 15.38 16.84
C TYR A 60 13.12 14.05 16.55
N VAL A 61 12.26 13.59 17.44
CA VAL A 61 11.43 12.41 17.22
C VAL A 61 10.00 12.78 17.51
N GLN A 62 9.16 12.62 16.50
CA GLN A 62 7.73 12.79 16.69
C GLN A 62 7.22 11.66 17.60
N PRO A 63 6.45 11.93 18.67
CA PRO A 63 5.91 10.90 19.54
C PRO A 63 5.20 9.79 18.74
N SER A 64 5.20 8.54 19.18
CA SER A 64 4.39 7.51 18.50
C SER A 64 4.15 6.29 19.36
N SER A 65 2.89 6.04 19.69
CA SER A 65 2.47 4.82 20.39
C SER A 65 2.47 3.58 19.50
N ASN A 66 2.56 3.73 18.18
CA ASN A 66 2.55 2.60 17.23
C ASN A 66 3.96 2.03 16.98
N ARG A 67 5.00 2.85 17.19
CA ARG A 67 6.38 2.52 16.81
C ARG A 67 6.93 1.37 17.66
N ILE A 68 7.69 0.46 17.05
CA ILE A 68 8.29 -0.69 17.75
C ILE A 68 9.30 -0.30 18.85
N PHE A 69 9.92 0.87 18.73
CA PHE A 69 10.72 1.48 19.77
C PHE A 69 9.93 2.64 20.37
N ASN A 70 9.68 2.60 21.66
CA ASN A 70 8.97 3.66 22.39
C ASN A 70 9.79 4.95 22.46
N ASP A 71 9.09 6.06 22.76
CA ASP A 71 9.67 7.39 22.78
C ASP A 71 10.74 7.55 23.87
N GLU A 72 10.61 6.85 25.01
CA GLU A 72 11.59 6.89 26.10
C GLU A 72 12.98 6.43 25.64
N LYS A 73 13.06 5.37 24.81
CA LYS A 73 14.35 4.91 24.27
C LYS A 73 15.02 5.95 23.38
N TYR A 74 14.25 6.73 22.64
CA TYR A 74 14.79 7.83 21.84
C TYR A 74 15.25 9.00 22.72
N ALA A 75 14.51 9.32 23.77
CA ALA A 75 14.91 10.33 24.75
C ALA A 75 16.21 9.93 25.46
N GLU A 76 16.34 8.68 25.89
CA GLU A 76 17.56 8.09 26.47
C GLU A 76 18.74 8.12 25.49
N ALA A 77 18.47 7.95 24.19
CA ALA A 77 19.47 8.09 23.14
C ALA A 77 19.91 9.55 22.88
N GLY A 78 19.25 10.53 23.52
CA GLY A 78 19.55 11.96 23.42
C GLY A 78 18.68 12.73 22.42
N ALA A 79 17.62 12.13 21.87
CA ALA A 79 16.69 12.81 20.99
C ALA A 79 15.68 13.68 21.75
N ILE A 80 15.17 14.72 21.08
CA ILE A 80 14.11 15.60 21.59
C ILE A 80 12.77 15.05 21.11
N ILE A 81 11.92 14.63 22.05
CA ILE A 81 10.58 14.13 21.75
C ILE A 81 9.60 15.31 21.65
N GLN A 82 9.05 15.57 20.46
CA GLN A 82 8.09 16.66 20.24
C GLN A 82 7.26 16.48 18.97
N GLU A 83 6.04 17.01 18.96
CA GLU A 83 5.14 16.94 17.80
C GLU A 83 5.64 17.70 16.57
N ASP A 84 6.16 18.90 16.79
CA ASP A 84 6.61 19.75 15.71
C ASP A 84 7.99 19.32 15.21
N VAL A 85 8.05 18.79 13.99
CA VAL A 85 9.29 18.39 13.31
C VAL A 85 9.82 19.48 12.36
N SER A 86 9.15 20.64 12.27
CA SER A 86 9.57 21.75 11.42
C SER A 86 10.95 22.34 11.72
N PRO A 87 11.53 22.24 12.94
CA PRO A 87 12.90 22.67 13.17
C PRO A 87 13.95 21.83 12.44
N ALA A 88 13.63 20.60 12.03
CA ALA A 88 14.58 19.71 11.37
C ALA A 88 14.88 20.12 9.93
N ASP A 89 16.12 19.91 9.46
CA ASP A 89 16.52 20.11 8.07
C ASP A 89 16.14 18.90 7.18
N ILE A 90 16.22 17.69 7.77
CA ILE A 90 15.96 16.42 7.11
C ILE A 90 14.86 15.66 7.89
N ILE A 91 13.79 15.26 7.22
CA ILE A 91 12.67 14.52 7.80
C ILE A 91 12.67 13.10 7.22
N ILE A 92 12.68 12.11 8.11
CA ILE A 92 12.90 10.70 7.79
C ILE A 92 11.66 9.91 8.20
N GLY A 93 11.12 9.12 7.27
CA GLY A 93 10.05 8.15 7.50
C GLY A 93 10.30 6.88 6.70
N ILE A 94 9.50 5.84 6.91
CA ILE A 94 9.50 4.62 6.10
C ILE A 94 8.59 4.81 4.89
N LYS A 95 7.32 5.16 5.10
CA LYS A 95 6.32 5.31 4.03
C LYS A 95 6.13 6.76 3.61
N GLU A 96 5.37 6.92 2.52
CA GLU A 96 4.98 8.23 2.00
C GLU A 96 4.31 9.13 3.04
N VAL A 97 4.40 10.44 2.83
CA VAL A 97 3.87 11.47 3.73
C VAL A 97 2.58 12.04 3.11
N PRO A 98 1.48 12.14 3.86
CA PRO A 98 0.29 12.85 3.39
C PRO A 98 0.65 14.27 2.92
N THR A 99 0.13 14.68 1.76
CA THR A 99 0.47 15.95 1.11
C THR A 99 0.35 17.17 2.04
N ARG A 100 -0.72 17.21 2.83
CA ARG A 100 -0.99 18.25 3.85
C ARG A 100 0.08 18.35 4.95
N ASN A 101 0.81 17.27 5.21
CA ASN A 101 1.85 17.20 6.25
C ASN A 101 3.25 17.55 5.70
N LEU A 102 3.39 17.72 4.38
CA LEU A 102 4.67 18.09 3.76
C LEU A 102 5.04 19.54 4.10
N ILE A 103 6.18 19.71 4.76
CA ILE A 103 6.74 21.02 5.14
C ILE A 103 7.65 21.54 4.02
N PRO A 104 7.46 22.78 3.53
CA PRO A 104 8.27 23.36 2.46
C PRO A 104 9.75 23.52 2.79
N ASN A 105 10.58 23.48 1.73
CA ASN A 105 12.03 23.72 1.77
C ASN A 105 12.80 22.76 2.70
N LYS A 106 12.32 21.52 2.85
CA LYS A 106 12.97 20.46 3.64
C LYS A 106 13.57 19.38 2.75
N THR A 107 14.45 18.56 3.33
CA THR A 107 14.83 17.27 2.73
C THR A 107 13.98 16.16 3.33
N TYR A 108 13.38 15.32 2.50
CA TYR A 108 12.64 14.14 2.92
C TYR A 108 13.32 12.86 2.45
N VAL A 109 13.32 11.84 3.29
CA VAL A 109 13.83 10.49 2.96
C VAL A 109 12.78 9.45 3.33
N PHE A 110 12.19 8.80 2.33
CA PHE A 110 11.20 7.72 2.49
C PHE A 110 11.01 6.92 1.19
N PHE A 111 10.29 5.78 1.25
CA PHE A 111 9.84 5.06 0.05
C PHE A 111 8.71 5.84 -0.61
N SER A 112 8.99 6.59 -1.67
CA SER A 112 8.00 7.48 -2.27
C SER A 112 7.03 6.76 -3.21
N HIS A 113 7.46 5.63 -3.78
CA HIS A 113 6.73 4.92 -4.84
C HIS A 113 6.27 5.86 -5.97
N THR A 114 7.16 6.75 -6.44
CA THR A 114 6.88 7.72 -7.53
C THR A 114 7.65 7.43 -8.81
N THR A 115 8.74 6.66 -8.72
CA THR A 115 9.74 6.48 -9.79
C THR A 115 9.19 5.87 -11.07
N LYS A 116 8.11 5.08 -10.97
CA LYS A 116 7.43 4.42 -12.08
C LYS A 116 6.20 5.19 -12.56
N GLY A 117 5.98 6.41 -12.06
CA GLY A 117 4.80 7.23 -12.40
C GLY A 117 3.51 6.69 -11.81
N GLN A 118 3.57 6.10 -10.60
CA GLN A 118 2.42 5.50 -9.94
C GLN A 118 1.33 6.55 -9.66
N PRO A 119 0.11 6.43 -10.25
CA PRO A 119 -0.89 7.49 -10.21
C PRO A 119 -1.24 8.00 -8.82
N TYR A 120 -1.33 7.10 -7.83
CA TYR A 120 -1.72 7.43 -6.46
C TYR A 120 -0.74 8.35 -5.72
N ASN A 121 0.55 8.38 -6.10
CA ASN A 121 1.57 9.20 -5.44
C ASN A 121 2.05 10.39 -6.28
N MET A 122 1.56 10.56 -7.50
CA MET A 122 1.95 11.69 -8.34
C MET A 122 1.48 13.04 -7.79
N ALA A 123 0.33 13.10 -7.11
CA ALA A 123 -0.11 14.31 -6.42
C ALA A 123 0.86 14.73 -5.30
N MET A 124 1.41 13.75 -4.56
CA MET A 124 2.46 14.01 -3.57
C MET A 124 3.74 14.51 -4.23
N LEU A 125 4.14 13.93 -5.36
CA LEU A 125 5.31 14.40 -6.09
C LEU A 125 5.14 15.84 -6.57
N LYS A 126 3.95 16.22 -7.05
CA LYS A 126 3.64 17.61 -7.41
C LYS A 126 3.82 18.54 -6.21
N ASP A 127 3.22 18.20 -5.08
CA ASP A 127 3.36 18.96 -3.84
C ASP A 127 4.82 19.10 -3.39
N ILE A 128 5.62 18.06 -3.57
CA ILE A 128 7.07 18.08 -3.30
C ILE A 128 7.79 19.11 -4.17
N LEU A 129 7.44 19.22 -5.46
CA LEU A 129 7.99 20.23 -6.35
C LEU A 129 7.52 21.64 -5.94
N ASP A 130 6.22 21.84 -5.75
CA ASP A 130 5.65 23.15 -5.39
C ASP A 130 6.24 23.68 -4.07
N LYS A 131 6.45 22.78 -3.10
CA LYS A 131 7.02 23.07 -1.79
C LYS A 131 8.55 23.11 -1.78
N LYS A 132 9.22 22.93 -2.93
CA LYS A 132 10.68 22.91 -3.08
C LYS A 132 11.36 21.93 -2.14
N ILE A 133 10.75 20.77 -1.96
CA ILE A 133 11.27 19.70 -1.12
C ILE A 133 12.33 18.91 -1.90
N ARG A 134 13.45 18.62 -1.25
CA ARG A 134 14.40 17.61 -1.75
C ARG A 134 13.88 16.23 -1.37
N LEU A 135 13.49 15.41 -2.34
CA LEU A 135 13.02 14.04 -2.11
C LEU A 135 14.12 13.02 -2.40
N ILE A 136 14.50 12.23 -1.40
CA ILE A 136 15.42 11.10 -1.50
C ILE A 136 14.64 9.81 -1.30
N ASP A 137 14.70 8.90 -2.27
CA ASP A 137 13.98 7.62 -2.20
C ASP A 137 14.92 6.46 -1.83
N TYR A 138 14.57 5.69 -0.81
CA TYR A 138 15.31 4.48 -0.42
C TYR A 138 15.41 3.44 -1.54
N GLU A 139 14.46 3.41 -2.49
CA GLU A 139 14.48 2.51 -3.65
C GLU A 139 15.63 2.75 -4.60
N LEU A 140 16.13 3.97 -4.59
CA LEU A 140 17.16 4.43 -5.49
C LEU A 140 18.54 4.47 -4.84
N LEU A 141 18.66 4.08 -3.58
CA LEU A 141 19.95 3.81 -2.93
C LEU A 141 20.56 2.51 -3.47
N THR A 142 21.05 2.59 -4.70
CA THR A 142 21.66 1.48 -5.43
C THR A 142 23.16 1.67 -5.62
N ASN A 143 23.92 0.58 -5.69
CA ASN A 143 25.30 0.61 -6.18
C ASN A 143 25.34 0.92 -7.70
N ASP A 144 26.54 0.89 -8.28
CA ASP A 144 26.75 1.18 -9.70
C ASP A 144 26.14 0.12 -10.64
N ASP A 145 25.96 -1.12 -10.16
CA ASP A 145 25.24 -2.19 -10.86
C ASP A 145 23.71 -2.12 -10.68
N ARG A 146 23.18 -1.00 -10.16
CA ARG A 146 21.75 -0.81 -9.83
C ARG A 146 21.20 -1.79 -8.78
N LYS A 147 22.05 -2.46 -8.02
CA LYS A 147 21.64 -3.30 -6.89
C LYS A 147 21.33 -2.44 -5.68
N ARG A 148 20.11 -2.58 -5.16
CA ARG A 148 19.62 -1.88 -3.98
C ARG A 148 20.43 -2.24 -2.72
N LEU A 149 20.78 -1.24 -1.93
CA LEU A 149 21.60 -1.35 -0.72
C LEU A 149 20.77 -1.30 0.57
N VAL A 150 19.66 -0.56 0.55
CA VAL A 150 18.76 -0.40 1.69
C VAL A 150 17.40 -1.00 1.33
N LEU A 151 17.10 -2.18 1.88
CA LEU A 151 15.88 -2.94 1.57
C LEU A 151 15.49 -3.89 2.71
N PHE A 152 14.25 -4.39 2.66
CA PHE A 152 13.69 -5.31 3.65
C PHE A 152 13.61 -6.77 3.18
N GLY A 153 14.16 -7.12 2.01
CA GLY A 153 13.87 -8.39 1.31
C GLY A 153 14.04 -9.65 2.16
N THR A 154 15.10 -9.74 2.98
CA THR A 154 15.30 -10.92 3.85
C THR A 154 14.18 -11.07 4.89
N HIS A 155 13.70 -9.95 5.44
CA HIS A 155 12.65 -9.94 6.46
C HIS A 155 11.27 -10.22 5.87
N ALA A 156 11.03 -9.82 4.62
CA ALA A 156 9.84 -10.26 3.88
C ALA A 156 9.86 -11.79 3.71
N GLY A 157 11.04 -12.37 3.43
CA GLY A 157 11.23 -13.82 3.38
C GLY A 157 10.98 -14.51 4.73
N TYR A 158 11.46 -13.93 5.83
CA TYR A 158 11.22 -14.46 7.18
C TYR A 158 9.72 -14.50 7.50
N ALA A 159 9.04 -13.36 7.42
CA ALA A 159 7.62 -13.27 7.73
C ALA A 159 6.79 -14.12 6.75
N GLY A 160 7.02 -13.98 5.44
CA GLY A 160 6.26 -14.72 4.43
C GLY A 160 6.39 -16.24 4.51
N MET A 161 7.52 -16.78 5.01
CA MET A 161 7.62 -18.21 5.28
C MET A 161 6.82 -18.62 6.52
N ILE A 162 6.91 -17.85 7.62
CA ILE A 162 6.17 -18.13 8.85
C ILE A 162 4.66 -18.07 8.59
N ASP A 163 4.20 -17.00 7.93
CA ASP A 163 2.79 -16.78 7.62
C ASP A 163 2.29 -17.81 6.61
N GLY A 164 3.13 -18.17 5.62
CA GLY A 164 2.82 -19.24 4.68
C GLY A 164 2.68 -20.61 5.36
N LEU A 165 3.51 -20.93 6.37
CA LEU A 165 3.37 -22.16 7.16
C LEU A 165 2.10 -22.15 8.02
N HIS A 166 1.77 -21.00 8.62
CA HIS A 166 0.51 -20.81 9.34
C HIS A 166 -0.69 -21.04 8.39
N GLY A 167 -0.69 -20.39 7.23
CA GLY A 167 -1.71 -20.54 6.20
C GLY A 167 -1.87 -21.99 5.73
N LEU A 168 -0.74 -22.68 5.50
CA LEU A 168 -0.74 -24.10 5.16
C LEU A 168 -1.38 -24.97 6.27
N GLY A 169 -1.13 -24.65 7.54
CA GLY A 169 -1.81 -25.25 8.67
C GLY A 169 -3.33 -25.11 8.57
N LEU A 170 -3.82 -23.89 8.37
CA LEU A 170 -5.25 -23.61 8.18
C LEU A 170 -5.83 -24.34 6.97
N ARG A 171 -5.10 -24.38 5.84
CA ARG A 171 -5.53 -25.11 4.64
C ARG A 171 -5.71 -26.60 4.94
N LEU A 172 -4.73 -27.20 5.63
CA LEU A 172 -4.77 -28.62 5.98
C LEU A 172 -5.90 -28.93 6.96
N LEU A 173 -6.16 -28.04 7.92
CA LEU A 173 -7.30 -28.15 8.83
C LEU A 173 -8.63 -28.14 8.07
N GLY A 174 -8.80 -27.20 7.12
CA GLY A 174 -9.99 -27.15 6.27
C GLY A 174 -10.20 -28.42 5.43
N LEU A 175 -9.12 -29.10 5.07
CA LEU A 175 -9.15 -30.41 4.40
C LEU A 175 -9.34 -31.60 5.36
N GLY A 176 -9.54 -31.35 6.65
CA GLY A 176 -9.79 -32.38 7.68
C GLY A 176 -8.53 -32.97 8.32
N TYR A 177 -7.35 -32.38 8.10
CA TYR A 177 -6.09 -32.86 8.66
C TYR A 177 -5.62 -32.01 9.84
N ASN A 178 -5.49 -32.64 11.00
CA ASN A 178 -4.76 -32.03 12.12
C ASN A 178 -3.26 -32.23 11.91
N THR A 179 -2.51 -31.14 11.73
CA THR A 179 -1.05 -31.18 11.53
C THR A 179 -0.35 -30.20 12.47
N PRO A 180 0.92 -30.47 12.84
CA PRO A 180 1.69 -29.58 13.72
C PRO A 180 1.80 -28.12 13.23
N PHE A 181 1.62 -27.86 11.93
CA PHE A 181 1.62 -26.50 11.37
C PHE A 181 0.53 -25.60 11.99
N MET A 182 -0.55 -26.16 12.53
CA MET A 182 -1.59 -25.42 13.25
C MET A 182 -1.08 -24.67 14.50
N HIS A 183 0.09 -25.04 15.01
CA HIS A 183 0.70 -24.39 16.17
C HIS A 183 1.65 -23.25 15.80
N ILE A 184 1.80 -22.94 14.52
CA ILE A 184 2.51 -21.74 14.05
C ILE A 184 1.47 -20.63 13.95
N GLY A 185 1.66 -19.53 14.70
CA GLY A 185 0.89 -18.28 14.50
C GLY A 185 1.47 -17.41 13.39
N MET A 186 0.71 -16.39 12.97
CA MET A 186 1.19 -15.32 12.08
C MET A 186 2.41 -14.61 12.69
N SER A 187 3.29 -14.07 11.86
CA SER A 187 4.57 -13.47 12.26
C SER A 187 4.40 -12.34 13.27
N TYR A 188 3.36 -11.53 13.13
CA TYR A 188 3.08 -10.43 14.05
C TYR A 188 2.76 -10.87 15.48
N THR A 189 2.43 -12.15 15.70
CA THR A 189 2.09 -12.69 17.04
C THR A 189 3.33 -12.94 17.90
N TYR A 190 4.52 -12.99 17.30
CA TYR A 190 5.77 -13.18 18.02
C TYR A 190 6.40 -11.83 18.39
N ASP A 191 6.97 -11.77 19.58
CA ASP A 191 7.72 -10.62 20.08
C ASP A 191 9.04 -10.39 19.33
N THR A 192 9.68 -11.48 18.91
CA THR A 192 10.97 -11.50 18.23
C THR A 192 11.02 -12.61 17.18
N LEU A 193 11.89 -12.44 16.19
CA LEU A 193 12.18 -13.48 15.20
C LEU A 193 12.72 -14.77 15.86
N SER A 194 13.43 -14.64 16.99
CA SER A 194 13.96 -15.79 17.73
C SER A 194 12.84 -16.65 18.35
N SER A 195 11.77 -16.02 18.84
CA SER A 195 10.59 -16.71 19.36
C SER A 195 9.83 -17.43 18.26
N ALA A 196 9.64 -16.77 17.11
CA ALA A 196 9.05 -17.38 15.92
C ALA A 196 9.85 -18.63 15.47
N ARG A 197 11.18 -18.52 15.36
CA ARG A 197 12.05 -19.65 15.00
C ARG A 197 11.97 -20.80 16.00
N SER A 198 11.91 -20.51 17.29
CA SER A 198 11.75 -21.53 18.33
C SER A 198 10.42 -22.30 18.18
N THR A 199 9.34 -21.59 17.82
CA THR A 199 8.03 -22.20 17.57
C THR A 199 8.05 -23.10 16.33
N VAL A 200 8.62 -22.62 15.22
CA VAL A 200 8.79 -23.42 13.99
C VAL A 200 9.64 -24.67 14.27
N ARG A 201 10.70 -24.55 15.08
CA ARG A 201 11.53 -25.69 15.49
C ARG A 201 10.75 -26.71 16.32
N ALA A 202 9.95 -26.28 17.29
CA ALA A 202 9.12 -27.18 18.10
C ALA A 202 8.09 -27.95 17.24
N VAL A 203 7.53 -27.29 16.23
CA VAL A 203 6.70 -27.93 15.21
C VAL A 203 7.49 -28.96 14.41
N GLY A 204 8.73 -28.62 14.03
CA GLY A 204 9.67 -29.54 13.39
C GLY A 204 10.01 -30.78 14.23
N ASP A 205 10.24 -30.61 15.53
CA ASP A 205 10.48 -31.71 16.48
C ASP A 205 9.27 -32.65 16.55
N THR A 206 8.05 -32.08 16.54
CA THR A 206 6.80 -32.84 16.51
C THR A 206 6.67 -33.65 15.21
N ILE A 207 6.99 -33.05 14.05
CA ILE A 207 7.01 -33.76 12.76
C ILE A 207 8.04 -34.90 12.78
N THR A 208 9.22 -34.69 13.36
CA THR A 208 10.27 -35.72 13.45
C THR A 208 9.82 -36.90 14.30
N LYS A 209 9.20 -36.62 15.46
CA LYS A 209 8.76 -37.64 16.42
C LYS A 209 7.53 -38.39 15.92
N ASP A 210 6.47 -37.66 15.61
CA ASP A 210 5.15 -38.22 15.39
C ASP A 210 4.85 -38.43 13.89
N GLY A 211 5.47 -37.64 13.00
CA GLY A 211 5.21 -37.68 11.56
C GLY A 211 3.88 -37.06 11.15
N LEU A 212 3.74 -36.80 9.86
CA LEU A 212 2.54 -36.27 9.21
C LEU A 212 1.63 -37.39 8.69
N PRO A 213 0.30 -37.16 8.58
CA PRO A 213 -0.63 -38.10 7.97
C PRO A 213 -0.13 -38.62 6.60
N SER A 214 -0.30 -39.91 6.34
CA SER A 214 0.20 -40.55 5.10
C SER A 214 -0.54 -40.06 3.85
N GLU A 215 -1.79 -39.65 4.01
CA GLU A 215 -2.70 -39.23 2.94
C GLU A 215 -2.25 -37.94 2.27
N ILE A 216 -1.52 -37.07 2.99
CA ILE A 216 -0.99 -35.79 2.48
C ILE A 216 0.47 -35.89 2.01
N GLY A 217 1.04 -37.10 2.01
CA GLY A 217 2.48 -37.33 1.87
C GLY A 217 3.04 -37.26 0.44
N PRO A 218 4.37 -37.38 0.33
CA PRO A 218 5.31 -36.55 1.08
C PRO A 218 5.09 -35.07 0.72
N MET A 219 5.36 -34.17 1.66
CA MET A 219 5.19 -32.73 1.41
C MET A 219 6.46 -32.13 0.80
N THR A 220 6.26 -31.41 -0.30
CA THR A 220 7.29 -30.76 -1.10
C THR A 220 7.10 -29.24 -1.07
N PHE A 221 8.15 -28.51 -0.69
CA PHE A 221 8.17 -27.06 -0.58
C PHE A 221 9.10 -26.51 -1.66
N VAL A 222 8.55 -25.76 -2.61
CA VAL A 222 9.31 -25.23 -3.73
C VAL A 222 9.56 -23.75 -3.54
N PHE A 223 10.83 -23.34 -3.60
CA PHE A 223 11.25 -21.95 -3.50
C PHE A 223 11.65 -21.44 -4.88
N THR A 224 11.19 -20.25 -5.25
CA THR A 224 11.65 -19.56 -6.45
C THR A 224 12.43 -18.28 -6.12
N GLY A 225 13.33 -17.90 -7.02
CA GLY A 225 14.09 -16.67 -6.90
C GLY A 225 15.39 -16.87 -6.13
N SER A 226 16.43 -16.10 -6.46
CA SER A 226 17.76 -16.23 -5.84
C SER A 226 18.12 -15.05 -4.91
N GLY A 227 17.14 -14.19 -4.63
CA GLY A 227 17.30 -12.94 -3.88
C GLY A 227 17.22 -13.11 -2.37
N ASN A 228 17.20 -11.97 -1.67
CA ASN A 228 17.14 -11.93 -0.20
C ASN A 228 15.83 -12.54 0.35
N VAL A 229 14.71 -12.38 -0.37
CA VAL A 229 13.42 -12.98 -0.01
C VAL A 229 13.53 -14.51 0.09
N ALA A 230 13.95 -15.16 -0.99
CA ALA A 230 14.11 -16.62 -1.01
C ALA A 230 15.09 -17.12 0.05
N LYS A 231 16.19 -16.39 0.30
CA LYS A 231 17.14 -16.72 1.38
C LYS A 231 16.48 -16.66 2.76
N GLY A 232 15.76 -15.56 3.06
CA GLY A 232 15.05 -15.41 4.31
C GLY A 232 14.02 -16.51 4.53
N ALA A 233 13.24 -16.84 3.50
CA ALA A 233 12.26 -17.92 3.59
C ALA A 233 12.91 -19.28 3.84
N GLN A 234 13.99 -19.60 3.13
CA GLN A 234 14.76 -20.82 3.37
C GLN A 234 15.37 -20.87 4.77
N ASP A 235 15.84 -19.75 5.32
CA ASP A 235 16.41 -19.68 6.68
C ASP A 235 15.39 -20.05 7.77
N ILE A 236 14.11 -19.66 7.61
CA ILE A 236 13.03 -20.11 8.49
C ILE A 236 12.73 -21.58 8.25
N PHE A 237 12.58 -21.98 6.99
CA PHE A 237 12.24 -23.37 6.65
C PHE A 237 13.25 -24.38 7.20
N ARG A 238 14.52 -24.00 7.31
CA ARG A 238 15.57 -24.86 7.88
C ARG A 238 15.36 -25.24 9.35
N GLU A 239 14.43 -24.60 10.06
CA GLU A 239 14.01 -25.02 11.40
C GLU A 239 13.14 -26.29 11.41
N LEU A 240 12.60 -26.71 10.26
CA LEU A 240 11.82 -27.94 10.11
C LEU A 240 12.72 -29.13 9.73
N PRO A 241 12.30 -30.39 9.97
CA PRO A 241 13.06 -31.57 9.54
C PRO A 241 12.96 -31.73 8.04
N HIS A 242 13.99 -31.32 7.32
CA HIS A 242 13.94 -31.20 5.87
C HIS A 242 15.10 -31.89 5.14
N GLU A 243 14.88 -32.16 3.86
CA GLU A 243 15.87 -32.62 2.90
C GLU A 243 15.78 -31.74 1.64
N TYR A 244 16.87 -31.08 1.27
CA TYR A 244 16.92 -30.35 0.00
C TYR A 244 17.17 -31.33 -1.16
N VAL A 245 16.35 -31.23 -2.21
CA VAL A 245 16.38 -32.09 -3.39
C VAL A 245 16.43 -31.27 -4.67
N GLU A 246 16.92 -31.89 -5.75
CA GLU A 246 16.95 -31.25 -7.07
C GLU A 246 15.57 -31.34 -7.74
N ALA A 247 15.30 -30.43 -8.67
CA ALA A 247 14.00 -30.34 -9.35
C ALA A 247 13.58 -31.64 -10.05
N LYS A 248 14.56 -32.35 -10.64
CA LYS A 248 14.35 -33.65 -11.32
C LYS A 248 13.81 -34.75 -10.40
N ASP A 249 14.02 -34.64 -9.09
CA ASP A 249 13.63 -35.65 -8.11
C ASP A 249 12.21 -35.38 -7.55
N LEU A 250 11.63 -34.20 -7.81
CA LEU A 250 10.30 -33.83 -7.30
C LEU A 250 9.23 -34.83 -7.72
N LYS A 251 9.25 -35.31 -8.97
CA LYS A 251 8.25 -36.25 -9.49
C LYS A 251 8.31 -37.61 -8.79
N SER A 252 9.51 -38.16 -8.61
CA SER A 252 9.69 -39.46 -7.97
C SER A 252 9.33 -39.38 -6.48
N ILE A 253 9.65 -38.25 -5.83
CA ILE A 253 9.27 -37.98 -4.44
C ILE A 253 7.76 -37.82 -4.33
N ALA A 254 7.13 -36.92 -5.09
CA ALA A 254 5.71 -36.65 -4.98
C ALA A 254 4.83 -37.88 -5.25
N ASN A 255 5.28 -38.82 -6.08
CA ASN A 255 4.55 -40.03 -6.46
C ASN A 255 4.99 -41.29 -5.69
N GLY A 256 6.00 -41.19 -4.84
CA GLY A 256 6.49 -42.35 -4.09
C GLY A 256 5.46 -42.83 -3.05
N LYS A 257 5.56 -44.10 -2.67
CA LYS A 257 4.74 -44.66 -1.60
C LYS A 257 5.46 -44.46 -0.27
N TYR A 258 5.04 -43.45 0.47
CA TYR A 258 5.57 -43.16 1.80
C TYR A 258 4.59 -43.64 2.86
N GLY A 259 5.12 -44.17 3.95
CA GLY A 259 4.35 -44.28 5.19
C GLY A 259 4.15 -42.89 5.81
N ARG A 260 3.98 -42.86 7.12
CA ARG A 260 3.89 -41.61 7.89
C ARG A 260 5.20 -40.80 7.74
N SER A 261 5.15 -39.64 7.07
CA SER A 261 6.37 -38.87 6.75
C SER A 261 6.90 -38.13 7.97
N ARG A 262 8.18 -38.34 8.30
CA ARG A 262 8.89 -37.66 9.40
C ARG A 262 9.86 -36.59 8.93
N ARG A 263 9.82 -36.25 7.64
CA ARG A 263 10.63 -35.20 7.01
C ARG A 263 9.84 -34.51 5.91
N LEU A 264 10.28 -33.30 5.57
CA LEU A 264 9.78 -32.48 4.49
C LEU A 264 10.84 -32.43 3.37
N TYR A 265 10.41 -32.21 2.13
CA TYR A 265 11.32 -32.05 1.01
C TYR A 265 11.30 -30.60 0.54
N ALA A 266 12.46 -29.98 0.39
CA ALA A 266 12.60 -28.65 -0.17
C ALA A 266 13.29 -28.69 -1.52
N CYS A 267 12.83 -27.89 -2.47
CA CYS A 267 13.52 -27.70 -3.73
C CYS A 267 13.65 -26.20 -4.01
N HIS A 268 14.88 -25.72 -4.14
CA HIS A 268 15.15 -24.36 -4.62
C HIS A 268 15.36 -24.42 -6.13
N VAL A 269 14.32 -24.11 -6.88
CA VAL A 269 14.37 -24.22 -8.34
C VAL A 269 15.16 -23.06 -8.97
N LYS A 270 15.94 -23.41 -9.98
CA LYS A 270 16.72 -22.50 -10.83
C LYS A 270 15.95 -22.23 -12.12
N LEU A 271 16.33 -21.17 -12.83
CA LEU A 271 15.75 -20.81 -14.12
C LEU A 271 15.82 -21.97 -15.13
N GLU A 272 16.94 -22.71 -15.14
CA GLU A 272 17.15 -23.87 -16.01
C GLU A 272 16.23 -25.05 -15.73
N ASP A 273 15.59 -25.13 -14.56
CA ASP A 273 14.68 -26.23 -14.23
C ASP A 273 13.35 -26.08 -14.98
N TYR A 274 12.85 -24.84 -15.14
CA TYR A 274 11.50 -24.57 -15.62
C TYR A 274 11.40 -23.58 -16.79
N LEU A 275 12.49 -22.99 -17.27
CA LEU A 275 12.47 -22.17 -18.49
C LEU A 275 13.05 -22.92 -19.67
N ARG A 276 12.38 -22.83 -20.81
CA ARG A 276 12.85 -23.38 -22.09
C ARG A 276 12.72 -22.33 -23.17
N ARG A 277 13.69 -22.26 -24.07
CA ARG A 277 13.50 -21.54 -25.33
C ARG A 277 12.48 -22.26 -26.20
N LYS A 278 11.64 -21.49 -26.88
CA LYS A 278 10.57 -21.97 -27.77
C LYS A 278 11.09 -22.76 -28.96
N ASP A 279 12.29 -22.43 -29.47
CA ASP A 279 12.89 -23.04 -30.66
C ASP A 279 13.67 -24.32 -30.35
N THR A 280 14.46 -24.34 -29.27
CA THR A 280 15.34 -25.48 -28.93
C THR A 280 14.76 -26.41 -27.87
N ASN A 281 13.71 -25.98 -27.18
CA ASN A 281 13.17 -26.64 -25.98
C ASN A 281 14.26 -26.91 -24.91
N LYS A 282 15.24 -26.01 -24.79
CA LYS A 282 16.32 -26.07 -23.80
C LYS A 282 16.51 -24.72 -23.12
N PHE A 283 17.09 -24.72 -21.93
CA PHE A 283 17.57 -23.49 -21.30
C PHE A 283 18.98 -23.18 -21.83
N GLU A 284 19.14 -22.03 -22.49
CA GLU A 284 20.43 -21.62 -23.07
C GLU A 284 21.38 -21.10 -21.97
N SER A 285 21.09 -19.92 -21.43
CA SER A 285 21.81 -19.35 -20.29
C SER A 285 20.98 -18.24 -19.64
N LYS A 286 21.37 -17.84 -18.44
CA LYS A 286 20.78 -16.68 -17.74
C LYS A 286 20.98 -15.37 -18.51
N SER A 287 22.11 -15.22 -19.19
CA SER A 287 22.41 -14.02 -20.01
C SER A 287 21.48 -13.93 -21.22
N ASP A 288 21.31 -15.04 -21.95
CA ASP A 288 20.41 -15.12 -23.10
C ASP A 288 18.96 -14.87 -22.70
N TYR A 289 18.52 -15.45 -21.58
CA TYR A 289 17.17 -15.23 -21.03
C TYR A 289 16.89 -13.75 -20.73
N TYR A 290 17.83 -13.03 -20.13
CA TYR A 290 17.63 -11.61 -19.83
C TYR A 290 17.66 -10.72 -21.07
N ALA A 291 18.43 -11.10 -22.09
CA ALA A 291 18.51 -10.37 -23.35
C ALA A 291 17.33 -10.65 -24.29
N ASN A 292 16.78 -11.87 -24.25
CA ASN A 292 15.75 -12.36 -25.18
C ASN A 292 14.58 -13.06 -24.45
N PRO A 293 13.92 -12.42 -23.47
CA PRO A 293 12.94 -13.10 -22.62
C PRO A 293 11.70 -13.61 -23.36
N ASP A 294 11.34 -12.96 -24.48
CA ASP A 294 10.24 -13.33 -25.37
C ASP A 294 10.45 -14.69 -26.07
N LYS A 295 11.70 -15.16 -26.17
CA LYS A 295 12.04 -16.47 -26.75
C LYS A 295 11.80 -17.62 -25.78
N TYR A 296 11.48 -17.35 -24.52
CA TYR A 296 11.31 -18.36 -23.49
C TYR A 296 9.84 -18.61 -23.13
N ILE A 297 9.58 -19.82 -22.63
CA ILE A 297 8.32 -20.22 -21.99
C ILE A 297 8.62 -20.87 -20.64
N SER A 298 7.65 -20.79 -19.72
CA SER A 298 7.67 -21.51 -18.45
C SER A 298 7.00 -22.88 -18.62
N ILE A 299 7.73 -23.94 -18.32
CA ILE A 299 7.23 -25.32 -18.19
C ILE A 299 6.97 -25.69 -16.72
N PHE A 300 6.90 -24.71 -15.82
CA PHE A 300 6.69 -24.91 -14.39
C PHE A 300 5.39 -25.66 -14.08
N HIS A 301 4.37 -25.49 -14.92
CA HIS A 301 3.07 -26.13 -14.79
C HIS A 301 3.08 -27.65 -15.05
N THR A 302 4.08 -28.18 -15.77
CA THR A 302 4.22 -29.62 -16.04
C THR A 302 5.32 -30.28 -15.21
N GLU A 303 6.45 -29.58 -15.03
CA GLU A 303 7.65 -30.20 -14.44
C GLU A 303 7.78 -29.97 -12.93
N ILE A 304 7.15 -28.93 -12.37
CA ILE A 304 7.38 -28.52 -10.98
C ILE A 304 6.09 -28.51 -10.17
N SER A 305 5.14 -27.63 -10.51
CA SER A 305 3.94 -27.41 -9.70
C SER A 305 3.02 -28.62 -9.47
N PRO A 306 2.90 -29.60 -10.41
CA PRO A 306 2.17 -30.86 -10.12
C PRO A 306 2.77 -31.66 -8.98
N TYR A 307 4.02 -31.41 -8.62
CA TYR A 307 4.77 -32.12 -7.58
C TYR A 307 5.10 -31.23 -6.39
N THR A 308 4.60 -30.00 -6.36
CA THR A 308 4.77 -29.04 -5.27
C THR A 308 3.59 -29.13 -4.32
N THR A 309 3.80 -29.16 -3.00
CA THR A 309 2.71 -29.04 -2.01
C THR A 309 2.45 -27.57 -1.68
N MET A 310 3.52 -26.83 -1.38
CA MET A 310 3.48 -25.39 -1.12
C MET A 310 4.53 -24.68 -1.98
N LEU A 311 4.12 -23.61 -2.65
CA LEU A 311 5.02 -22.74 -3.41
C LEU A 311 5.37 -21.52 -2.56
N ILE A 312 6.66 -21.21 -2.45
CA ILE A 312 7.18 -19.99 -1.83
C ILE A 312 7.80 -19.15 -2.94
N HIS A 313 7.05 -18.14 -3.38
CA HIS A 313 7.41 -17.31 -4.52
C HIS A 313 8.08 -16.00 -4.05
N GLY A 314 9.32 -15.77 -4.48
CA GLY A 314 10.09 -14.57 -4.13
C GLY A 314 10.94 -14.06 -5.30
N SER A 315 10.49 -14.30 -6.53
CA SER A 315 11.18 -13.87 -7.75
C SER A 315 10.68 -12.49 -8.18
N TYR A 316 11.58 -11.64 -8.67
CA TYR A 316 11.18 -10.45 -9.43
C TYR A 316 10.62 -10.85 -10.79
N TRP A 317 9.60 -10.14 -11.27
CA TRP A 317 9.01 -10.31 -12.59
C TRP A 317 8.65 -8.95 -13.22
N ASP A 318 8.69 -8.90 -14.55
CA ASP A 318 8.03 -7.85 -15.34
C ASP A 318 7.49 -8.43 -16.64
N ALA A 319 6.62 -7.67 -17.32
CA ALA A 319 5.83 -8.14 -18.46
C ALA A 319 6.63 -8.66 -19.67
N ARG A 320 7.94 -8.38 -19.73
CA ARG A 320 8.80 -8.93 -20.79
C ARG A 320 9.10 -10.41 -20.59
N TYR A 321 9.02 -10.88 -19.34
CA TYR A 321 9.34 -12.25 -18.97
C TYR A 321 8.09 -13.15 -19.00
N PRO A 322 8.22 -14.43 -19.37
CA PRO A 322 7.10 -15.37 -19.31
C PRO A 322 6.57 -15.48 -17.88
N ARG A 323 5.25 -15.61 -17.73
CA ARG A 323 4.61 -15.90 -16.45
C ARG A 323 5.08 -17.27 -15.93
N LEU A 324 5.18 -17.40 -14.61
CA LEU A 324 5.50 -18.68 -13.97
C LEU A 324 4.32 -19.65 -14.13
N LEU A 325 3.11 -19.20 -13.76
CA LEU A 325 1.85 -19.93 -13.90
C LEU A 325 0.73 -18.99 -14.40
N THR A 326 -0.06 -19.47 -15.34
CA THR A 326 -1.30 -18.82 -15.81
C THR A 326 -2.51 -19.37 -15.04
N THR A 327 -3.65 -18.70 -15.14
CA THR A 327 -4.92 -19.22 -14.58
C THR A 327 -5.31 -20.55 -15.24
N GLU A 328 -5.03 -20.70 -16.54
CA GLU A 328 -5.26 -21.96 -17.25
C GLU A 328 -4.33 -23.09 -16.76
N HIS A 329 -3.07 -22.78 -16.45
CA HIS A 329 -2.17 -23.75 -15.83
C HIS A 329 -2.68 -24.16 -14.43
N LEU A 330 -3.19 -23.23 -13.63
CA LEU A 330 -3.76 -23.57 -12.32
C LEU A 330 -5.01 -24.45 -12.47
N ARG A 331 -5.88 -24.13 -13.44
CA ARG A 331 -7.08 -24.92 -13.76
C ARG A 331 -6.72 -26.36 -14.14
N SER A 332 -5.71 -26.55 -15.00
CA SER A 332 -5.30 -27.90 -15.40
C SER A 332 -4.73 -28.72 -14.24
N ILE A 333 -3.97 -28.08 -13.34
CA ILE A 333 -3.45 -28.71 -12.12
C ILE A 333 -4.60 -29.12 -11.18
N GLN A 334 -5.58 -28.23 -10.97
CA GLN A 334 -6.73 -28.51 -10.09
C GLN A 334 -7.68 -29.57 -10.68
N ALA A 335 -7.76 -29.67 -12.02
CA ALA A 335 -8.64 -30.61 -12.71
C ALA A 335 -8.09 -32.04 -12.79
N ASP A 336 -6.77 -32.24 -12.64
CA ASP A 336 -6.16 -33.57 -12.72
C ASP A 336 -6.41 -34.38 -11.44
N PRO A 337 -7.21 -35.47 -11.49
CA PRO A 337 -7.51 -36.28 -10.32
C PRO A 337 -6.30 -37.05 -9.75
N ASN A 338 -5.21 -37.15 -10.51
CA ASN A 338 -3.95 -37.75 -10.06
C ASN A 338 -3.11 -36.79 -9.22
N ILE A 339 -3.37 -35.48 -9.33
CA ILE A 339 -2.68 -34.44 -8.57
C ILE A 339 -3.44 -34.21 -7.26
N LYS A 340 -3.14 -35.02 -6.24
CA LYS A 340 -3.74 -34.92 -4.91
C LYS A 340 -2.80 -34.23 -3.93
N HIS A 341 -3.33 -33.28 -3.16
CA HIS A 341 -2.57 -32.55 -2.13
C HIS A 341 -1.31 -31.85 -2.69
N ARG A 342 -1.45 -31.25 -3.87
CA ARG A 342 -0.41 -30.46 -4.54
C ARG A 342 -0.94 -29.07 -4.85
N LEU A 343 -0.02 -28.12 -4.88
CA LEU A 343 -0.23 -26.68 -4.96
C LEU A 343 -1.38 -26.24 -4.06
N LEU A 344 -1.38 -26.72 -2.82
CA LEU A 344 -2.42 -26.47 -1.83
C LEU A 344 -2.38 -25.02 -1.34
N SER A 345 -1.17 -24.46 -1.25
CA SER A 345 -0.91 -23.12 -0.76
C SER A 345 0.25 -22.47 -1.51
N ILE A 346 0.15 -21.17 -1.73
CA ILE A 346 1.17 -20.32 -2.32
C ILE A 346 1.41 -19.14 -1.40
N ALA A 347 2.64 -19.02 -0.89
CA ALA A 347 3.15 -17.81 -0.28
C ALA A 347 3.79 -16.95 -1.37
N ASP A 348 3.00 -16.04 -1.95
CA ASP A 348 3.45 -15.06 -2.94
C ASP A 348 4.06 -13.83 -2.24
N ILE A 349 5.34 -13.94 -1.89
CA ILE A 349 6.07 -12.92 -1.14
C ILE A 349 6.47 -11.75 -2.05
N SER A 350 6.54 -11.93 -3.38
CA SER A 350 6.79 -10.81 -4.29
C SER A 350 5.54 -9.96 -4.49
N CYS A 351 4.34 -10.57 -4.41
CA CYS A 351 3.05 -9.87 -4.47
C CYS A 351 2.92 -8.99 -5.73
N ASP A 352 3.26 -9.56 -6.88
CA ASP A 352 3.11 -8.89 -8.17
C ASP A 352 1.71 -9.18 -8.74
N ILE A 353 0.78 -8.23 -8.57
CA ILE A 353 -0.62 -8.36 -9.00
C ILE A 353 -0.71 -8.66 -10.49
N LYS A 354 -1.39 -9.76 -10.83
CA LYS A 354 -1.49 -10.29 -12.19
C LYS A 354 -0.11 -10.39 -12.86
N GLY A 355 0.92 -10.79 -12.11
CA GLY A 355 2.30 -10.86 -12.56
C GLY A 355 2.78 -12.29 -12.88
N PRO A 356 3.83 -12.82 -12.23
CA PRO A 356 4.35 -14.16 -12.52
C PRO A 356 3.31 -15.26 -12.22
N LEU A 357 2.43 -15.03 -11.25
CA LEU A 357 1.24 -15.83 -10.98
C LEU A 357 0.03 -15.02 -11.46
N GLU A 358 -0.55 -15.40 -12.60
CA GLU A 358 -1.62 -14.61 -13.25
C GLU A 358 -2.85 -14.42 -12.37
N PHE A 359 -3.16 -15.43 -11.56
CA PHE A 359 -4.30 -15.49 -10.67
C PHE A 359 -4.09 -14.76 -9.34
N THR A 360 -2.92 -14.16 -9.08
CA THR A 360 -2.77 -13.23 -7.95
C THR A 360 -3.51 -11.94 -8.30
N SER A 361 -4.81 -11.87 -8.01
CA SER A 361 -5.70 -10.80 -8.50
C SER A 361 -5.63 -9.51 -7.68
N HIS A 362 -5.28 -9.61 -6.40
CA HIS A 362 -5.15 -8.52 -5.45
C HIS A 362 -4.13 -8.86 -4.34
N SER A 363 -3.67 -7.83 -3.62
CA SER A 363 -2.85 -8.03 -2.42
C SER A 363 -3.75 -8.30 -1.22
N THR A 364 -3.28 -9.17 -0.33
CA THR A 364 -3.94 -9.45 0.94
C THR A 364 -3.42 -8.51 2.03
N THR A 365 -4.21 -8.32 3.09
CA THR A 365 -3.79 -7.54 4.26
C THR A 365 -3.28 -8.47 5.35
N ILE A 366 -2.61 -7.92 6.37
CA ILE A 366 -2.19 -8.72 7.54
C ILE A 366 -3.41 -9.18 8.35
N ASP A 367 -4.48 -8.39 8.36
CA ASP A 367 -5.75 -8.71 9.03
C ASP A 367 -6.54 -9.84 8.32
N ASP A 368 -6.41 -9.93 6.99
CA ASP A 368 -7.08 -10.93 6.15
C ASP A 368 -6.10 -11.50 5.10
N PRO A 369 -5.12 -12.32 5.54
CA PRO A 369 -3.91 -12.66 4.76
C PRO A 369 -4.10 -13.75 3.70
N PHE A 370 -5.24 -14.44 3.68
CA PHE A 370 -5.46 -15.58 2.80
C PHE A 370 -6.75 -15.48 2.01
N TYR A 371 -6.71 -15.90 0.75
CA TYR A 371 -7.90 -16.23 -0.05
C TYR A 371 -7.62 -17.52 -0.82
N TYR A 372 -8.63 -18.04 -1.51
CA TYR A 372 -8.55 -19.29 -2.25
C TYR A 372 -8.98 -19.04 -3.69
N VAL A 373 -8.22 -19.59 -4.64
CA VAL A 373 -8.53 -19.53 -6.07
C VAL A 373 -9.00 -20.91 -6.52
N ASP A 374 -10.28 -21.04 -6.88
CA ASP A 374 -10.81 -22.20 -7.60
C ASP A 374 -10.85 -21.85 -9.09
N ALA A 375 -9.80 -22.25 -9.80
CA ALA A 375 -9.64 -21.93 -11.22
C ALA A 375 -10.58 -22.76 -12.12
N ILE A 376 -11.12 -23.88 -11.62
CA ILE A 376 -12.14 -24.68 -12.33
C ILE A 376 -13.47 -23.95 -12.29
N ALA A 377 -13.90 -23.51 -11.11
CA ALA A 377 -15.12 -22.73 -10.95
C ALA A 377 -14.98 -21.29 -11.48
N GLY A 378 -13.74 -20.79 -11.56
CA GLY A 378 -13.45 -19.44 -12.01
C GLY A 378 -13.75 -18.38 -10.95
N GLU A 379 -13.65 -18.73 -9.67
CA GLU A 379 -13.99 -17.84 -8.55
C GLU A 379 -12.92 -17.81 -7.46
N GLU A 380 -13.01 -16.77 -6.62
CA GLU A 380 -12.25 -16.64 -5.39
C GLU A 380 -13.18 -16.75 -4.19
N HIS A 381 -12.68 -17.32 -3.08
CA HIS A 381 -13.45 -17.42 -1.84
C HIS A 381 -12.55 -17.41 -0.60
N LYS A 382 -13.18 -17.40 0.58
CA LYS A 382 -12.52 -17.41 1.90
C LYS A 382 -12.66 -18.72 2.68
N ASP A 383 -13.49 -19.65 2.19
CA ASP A 383 -13.73 -20.92 2.86
C ASP A 383 -12.55 -21.89 2.70
N MET A 384 -11.85 -22.16 3.81
CA MET A 384 -10.70 -23.06 3.85
C MET A 384 -11.02 -24.54 3.58
N ALA A 385 -12.29 -24.95 3.69
CA ALA A 385 -12.73 -26.33 3.44
C ALA A 385 -13.09 -26.58 1.97
N ARG A 386 -13.34 -25.52 1.19
CA ARG A 386 -13.66 -25.64 -0.24
C ARG A 386 -12.42 -25.97 -1.08
N LYS A 387 -12.66 -26.33 -2.34
CA LYS A 387 -11.62 -26.59 -3.34
C LYS A 387 -10.82 -25.31 -3.64
N GLY A 388 -9.73 -25.45 -4.39
CA GLY A 388 -8.89 -24.33 -4.76
C GLY A 388 -7.55 -24.27 -4.03
N THR A 389 -6.71 -23.37 -4.50
CA THR A 389 -5.35 -23.13 -4.00
C THR A 389 -5.38 -21.89 -3.11
N GLN A 390 -4.89 -22.04 -1.88
CA GLN A 390 -4.75 -20.90 -0.96
C GLN A 390 -3.64 -19.98 -1.45
N ILE A 391 -3.89 -18.67 -1.45
CA ILE A 391 -2.94 -17.63 -1.83
C ILE A 391 -2.75 -16.69 -0.64
N MET A 392 -1.49 -16.38 -0.34
CA MET A 392 -1.07 -15.27 0.52
C MET A 392 -0.26 -14.31 -0.34
N ALA A 393 -0.65 -13.04 -0.38
CA ALA A 393 0.00 -12.00 -1.18
C ALA A 393 0.07 -10.68 -0.39
N VAL A 394 0.70 -10.72 0.79
CA VAL A 394 0.86 -9.54 1.65
C VAL A 394 2.04 -8.70 1.16
N ASP A 395 1.81 -7.44 0.84
CA ASP A 395 2.80 -6.53 0.22
C ASP A 395 3.73 -5.82 1.23
N ILE A 396 3.43 -5.94 2.52
CA ILE A 396 4.16 -5.29 3.62
C ILE A 396 4.67 -6.24 4.70
N LEU A 397 4.90 -7.52 4.37
CA LEU A 397 5.38 -8.58 5.28
C LEU A 397 6.45 -8.19 6.32
N PRO A 398 7.50 -7.39 6.00
CA PRO A 398 8.49 -7.02 7.02
C PRO A 398 7.94 -6.20 8.20
N THR A 399 6.73 -5.65 8.08
CA THR A 399 6.03 -4.94 9.17
C THR A 399 5.59 -5.86 10.31
N GLU A 400 5.45 -7.16 10.04
CA GLU A 400 5.09 -8.15 11.06
C GLU A 400 6.25 -8.46 12.02
N ILE A 401 7.49 -8.31 11.56
CA ILE A 401 8.72 -8.41 12.37
C ILE A 401 9.47 -7.07 12.39
N PRO A 402 8.87 -6.00 12.96
CA PRO A 402 9.34 -4.65 12.76
C PRO A 402 10.65 -4.36 13.51
N PHE A 403 10.93 -5.09 14.61
CA PHE A 403 12.14 -4.90 15.41
C PHE A 403 13.39 -5.26 14.60
N GLU A 404 13.46 -6.49 14.08
CA GLU A 404 14.57 -6.97 13.25
C GLU A 404 14.64 -6.20 11.93
N SER A 405 13.50 -5.97 11.29
CA SER A 405 13.41 -5.20 10.04
C SER A 405 14.02 -3.80 10.20
N SER A 406 13.69 -3.10 11.28
CA SER A 406 14.19 -1.74 11.54
C SER A 406 15.68 -1.75 11.87
N ARG A 407 16.17 -2.71 12.67
CA ARG A 407 17.61 -2.82 12.98
C ARG A 407 18.43 -3.08 11.72
N HIS A 408 17.97 -3.98 10.87
CA HIS A 408 18.64 -4.28 9.59
C HIS A 408 18.65 -3.06 8.67
N PHE A 409 17.49 -2.44 8.49
CA PHE A 409 17.33 -1.27 7.64
C PHE A 409 18.17 -0.09 8.13
N SER A 410 18.11 0.21 9.44
CA SER A 410 18.89 1.28 10.07
C SER A 410 20.38 1.09 9.87
N LYS A 411 20.90 -0.14 10.02
CA LYS A 411 22.32 -0.43 9.79
C LYS A 411 22.73 -0.18 8.33
N ALA A 412 21.87 -0.56 7.38
CA ALA A 412 22.13 -0.33 5.96
C ALA A 412 22.03 1.16 5.57
N PHE A 413 21.11 1.91 6.19
CA PHE A 413 20.89 3.32 5.90
C PHE A 413 21.89 4.25 6.60
N TYR A 414 22.42 3.85 7.75
CA TYR A 414 23.34 4.61 8.61
C TYR A 414 24.43 5.42 7.87
N PRO A 415 25.24 4.84 6.95
CA PRO A 415 26.30 5.60 6.29
C PRO A 415 25.76 6.75 5.41
N PHE A 416 24.57 6.59 4.83
CA PHE A 416 23.98 7.60 3.96
C PHE A 416 23.41 8.78 4.75
N ILE A 417 22.74 8.52 5.89
CA ILE A 417 22.24 9.60 6.72
C ILE A 417 23.37 10.41 7.36
N LEU A 418 24.46 9.76 7.79
CA LEU A 418 25.64 10.47 8.30
C LEU A 418 26.19 11.45 7.26
N GLU A 419 26.28 11.04 6.01
CA GLU A 419 26.73 11.92 4.94
C GLU A 419 25.79 13.11 4.71
N LEU A 420 24.47 12.87 4.74
CA LEU A 420 23.47 13.94 4.59
C LEU A 420 23.55 14.98 5.72
N ILE A 421 23.83 14.53 6.95
CA ILE A 421 23.99 15.38 8.15
C ILE A 421 25.26 16.22 8.05
N GLN A 422 26.40 15.59 7.73
CA GLN A 422 27.71 16.21 7.82
C GLN A 422 28.08 17.06 6.60
N LYS A 423 27.59 16.71 5.40
CA LYS A 423 27.99 17.39 4.16
C LYS A 423 26.89 18.32 3.65
N HIS A 424 27.31 19.52 3.27
CA HIS A 424 26.42 20.43 2.55
C HIS A 424 26.20 19.95 1.10
N ALA A 425 27.29 19.65 0.40
CA ALA A 425 27.25 19.08 -0.95
C ALA A 425 27.31 17.54 -0.91
N ILE A 426 26.29 16.90 -1.49
CA ILE A 426 26.26 15.44 -1.64
C ILE A 426 27.26 15.06 -2.73
N THR A 427 28.32 14.33 -2.39
CA THR A 427 29.32 13.87 -3.38
C THR A 427 29.15 12.39 -3.74
N ASN A 428 28.52 11.61 -2.86
CA ASN A 428 28.25 10.20 -3.07
C ASN A 428 27.26 9.95 -4.21
N SER A 429 27.68 9.14 -5.19
CA SER A 429 26.90 8.80 -6.37
C SER A 429 25.61 8.05 -6.03
N VAL A 430 25.61 7.24 -4.97
CA VAL A 430 24.41 6.52 -4.48
C VAL A 430 23.34 7.51 -4.03
N LEU A 431 23.72 8.48 -3.18
CA LEU A 431 22.79 9.51 -2.72
C LEU A 431 22.32 10.40 -3.87
N LYS A 432 23.22 10.82 -4.76
CA LYS A 432 22.84 11.62 -5.94
C LYS A 432 21.81 10.92 -6.81
N ARG A 433 21.97 9.62 -7.05
CA ARG A 433 21.00 8.81 -7.80
C ARG A 433 19.66 8.73 -7.08
N ALA A 434 19.64 8.79 -5.76
CA ALA A 434 18.41 8.68 -4.98
C ALA A 434 17.58 9.96 -4.90
N ILE A 435 18.10 11.10 -5.36
CA ILE A 435 17.37 12.37 -5.37
C ILE A 435 16.44 12.41 -6.59
N ILE A 436 15.13 12.35 -6.33
CA ILE A 436 14.09 12.44 -7.36
C ILE A 436 13.80 13.90 -7.72
N ALA A 437 13.67 14.73 -6.68
CA ALA A 437 13.29 16.13 -6.80
C ALA A 437 14.15 17.00 -5.88
N GLU A 438 14.44 18.22 -6.29
CA GLU A 438 15.21 19.23 -5.56
C GLU A 438 14.90 20.63 -6.10
N ASP A 439 14.82 21.64 -5.23
CA ASP A 439 14.64 23.05 -5.60
C ASP A 439 13.45 23.33 -6.54
N GLY A 440 12.39 22.53 -6.38
CA GLY A 440 11.15 22.62 -7.16
C GLY A 440 11.22 22.05 -8.57
N SER A 441 12.25 21.26 -8.87
CA SER A 441 12.40 20.56 -10.14
C SER A 441 12.73 19.08 -9.93
N LEU A 442 12.32 18.23 -10.88
CA LEU A 442 12.81 16.86 -10.99
C LEU A 442 14.27 16.88 -11.41
N THR A 443 15.09 15.99 -10.85
CA THR A 443 16.47 15.83 -11.33
C THR A 443 16.47 15.21 -12.74
N PRO A 444 17.54 15.37 -13.54
CA PRO A 444 17.55 14.95 -14.95
C PRO A 444 17.15 13.48 -15.17
N ALA A 445 17.54 12.60 -14.24
CA ALA A 445 17.25 11.17 -14.30
C ALA A 445 15.76 10.81 -14.14
N TYR A 446 14.93 11.73 -13.65
CA TYR A 446 13.50 11.53 -13.40
C TYR A 446 12.62 12.50 -14.20
N SER A 447 13.18 13.19 -15.19
CA SER A 447 12.47 14.15 -16.04
C SER A 447 11.26 13.54 -16.78
N HIS A 448 11.25 12.23 -17.05
CA HIS A 448 10.12 11.51 -17.63
C HIS A 448 8.85 11.58 -16.77
N LEU A 449 8.95 11.87 -15.47
CA LEU A 449 7.78 12.02 -14.60
C LEU A 449 7.01 13.34 -14.85
N TYR A 450 7.61 14.32 -15.53
CA TYR A 450 6.88 15.54 -15.92
C TYR A 450 5.66 15.23 -16.80
N ASP A 451 5.74 14.24 -17.69
CA ASP A 451 4.62 13.85 -18.55
C ASP A 451 3.40 13.41 -17.73
N LYS A 452 3.65 12.67 -16.63
CA LYS A 452 2.62 12.22 -15.69
C LYS A 452 2.09 13.34 -14.80
N LEU A 453 2.93 14.31 -14.44
CA LEU A 453 2.48 15.50 -13.69
C LEU A 453 1.58 16.39 -14.56
N GLN A 454 1.94 16.60 -15.82
CA GLN A 454 1.16 17.39 -16.77
C GLN A 454 -0.21 16.75 -17.09
N SER A 455 -0.31 15.43 -17.15
CA SER A 455 -1.61 14.77 -17.38
C SER A 455 -2.58 15.05 -16.23
N ILE A 456 -2.09 15.02 -14.98
CA ILE A 456 -2.89 15.35 -13.79
C ILE A 456 -3.32 16.82 -13.80
N GLU A 457 -2.44 17.73 -14.21
CA GLU A 457 -2.80 19.14 -14.34
C GLU A 457 -3.84 19.39 -15.43
N LYS A 458 -3.78 18.66 -16.55
CA LYS A 458 -4.80 18.75 -17.61
C LYS A 458 -6.16 18.19 -17.16
N GLU A 459 -6.17 17.05 -16.45
CA GLU A 459 -7.38 16.48 -15.86
C GLU A 459 -8.00 17.44 -14.83
N LYS A 460 -7.17 18.05 -13.96
CA LYS A 460 -7.61 19.10 -13.03
C LYS A 460 -8.12 20.35 -13.74
N THR A 461 -7.45 20.81 -14.80
CA THR A 461 -7.85 22.03 -15.54
C THR A 461 -9.13 21.79 -16.36
N GLN A 462 -9.35 20.56 -16.87
CA GLN A 462 -10.63 20.18 -17.47
C GLN A 462 -11.76 20.11 -16.44
N GLN A 463 -11.49 19.64 -15.21
CA GLN A 463 -12.45 19.74 -14.09
C GLN A 463 -12.65 21.19 -13.61
N HIS A 464 -11.63 22.04 -13.63
CA HIS A 464 -11.69 23.44 -13.16
C HIS A 464 -12.34 24.41 -14.16
N ASN A 465 -12.50 24.00 -15.42
CA ASN A 465 -13.35 24.68 -16.39
C ASN A 465 -14.85 24.39 -16.19
N GLU A 466 -15.22 23.54 -15.22
CA GLU A 466 -16.59 23.49 -14.74
C GLU A 466 -16.84 24.58 -13.70
N LYS A 467 -17.94 25.31 -13.88
CA LYS A 467 -18.46 26.33 -12.96
C LYS A 467 -18.45 25.81 -11.50
N ARG A 468 -17.91 26.60 -10.56
CA ARG A 468 -17.95 26.33 -9.11
C ARG A 468 -19.36 25.90 -8.71
N LYS A 469 -19.48 24.82 -7.93
CA LYS A 469 -20.76 24.25 -7.50
C LYS A 469 -21.23 24.94 -6.23
N ARG A 470 -22.47 25.41 -6.22
CA ARG A 470 -23.06 26.15 -5.10
C ARG A 470 -23.97 25.24 -4.29
N VAL A 471 -23.70 25.10 -3.00
CA VAL A 471 -24.43 24.24 -2.07
C VAL A 471 -25.17 25.10 -1.04
N LEU A 472 -26.49 24.95 -1.00
CA LEU A 472 -27.34 25.58 0.00
C LEU A 472 -27.63 24.59 1.13
N VAL A 473 -27.14 24.86 2.34
CA VAL A 473 -27.39 24.05 3.53
C VAL A 473 -28.52 24.67 4.34
N LEU A 474 -29.64 23.97 4.51
CA LEU A 474 -30.79 24.42 5.28
C LEU A 474 -30.74 23.88 6.70
N GLY A 475 -30.67 24.78 7.67
CA GLY A 475 -30.59 24.46 9.10
C GLY A 475 -29.16 24.55 9.64
N SER A 476 -29.05 24.99 10.89
CA SER A 476 -27.77 25.21 11.62
C SER A 476 -27.53 24.24 12.78
N GLY A 477 -28.28 23.13 12.84
CA GLY A 477 -28.18 22.14 13.92
C GLY A 477 -26.87 21.34 13.90
N PHE A 478 -26.66 20.50 14.91
CA PHE A 478 -25.42 19.73 15.11
C PHE A 478 -24.98 18.89 13.90
N VAL A 479 -25.93 18.41 13.10
CA VAL A 479 -25.66 17.58 11.90
C VAL A 479 -25.08 18.40 10.75
N ALA A 480 -25.29 19.71 10.71
CA ALA A 480 -24.79 20.57 9.64
C ALA A 480 -23.28 20.85 9.74
N LYS A 481 -22.71 20.91 10.96
CA LYS A 481 -21.29 21.26 11.16
C LYS A 481 -20.31 20.28 10.48
N PRO A 482 -20.43 18.94 10.65
CA PRO A 482 -19.53 18.01 9.97
C PRO A 482 -19.60 18.11 8.44
N LEU A 483 -20.79 18.33 7.87
CA LEU A 483 -20.94 18.51 6.43
C LEU A 483 -20.25 19.79 5.97
N VAL A 484 -20.52 20.91 6.64
CA VAL A 484 -19.94 22.21 6.28
C VAL A 484 -18.41 22.19 6.41
N ASP A 485 -17.86 21.54 7.43
CA ASP A 485 -16.41 21.33 7.58
C ASP A 485 -15.80 20.49 6.46
N TYR A 486 -16.56 19.51 5.97
CA TYR A 486 -16.14 18.68 4.86
C TYR A 486 -16.16 19.46 3.55
N LEU A 487 -17.28 20.11 3.24
CA LEU A 487 -17.45 20.90 2.01
C LEU A 487 -16.45 22.05 1.94
N ASN A 488 -16.14 22.72 3.06
CA ASN A 488 -15.17 23.83 3.11
C ASN A 488 -13.73 23.40 2.78
N LYS A 489 -13.43 22.09 2.83
CA LYS A 489 -12.13 21.53 2.43
C LYS A 489 -12.07 21.19 0.94
N LEU A 490 -13.19 21.24 0.23
CA LEU A 490 -13.25 20.94 -1.20
C LEU A 490 -12.97 22.21 -2.02
N GLU A 491 -12.08 22.09 -3.00
CA GLU A 491 -11.87 23.15 -3.98
C GLU A 491 -13.07 23.25 -4.94
N GLY A 492 -13.48 24.47 -5.28
CA GLY A 492 -14.55 24.70 -6.28
C GLY A 492 -15.99 24.57 -5.76
N VAL A 493 -16.19 24.52 -4.45
CA VAL A 493 -17.52 24.52 -3.81
C VAL A 493 -17.76 25.85 -3.08
N ASP A 494 -18.92 26.45 -3.32
CA ASP A 494 -19.40 27.64 -2.61
C ASP A 494 -20.55 27.24 -1.69
N ILE A 495 -20.50 27.66 -0.43
CA ILE A 495 -21.45 27.20 0.61
C ILE A 495 -22.27 28.38 1.12
N THR A 496 -23.59 28.22 1.12
CA THR A 496 -24.52 29.12 1.81
C THR A 496 -25.25 28.34 2.90
N VAL A 497 -25.12 28.75 4.17
CA VAL A 497 -25.86 28.20 5.30
C VAL A 497 -27.08 29.09 5.58
N ALA A 498 -28.27 28.56 5.38
CA ALA A 498 -29.53 29.29 5.60
C ALA A 498 -30.28 28.74 6.82
N SER A 499 -30.59 29.62 7.79
CA SER A 499 -31.24 29.25 9.05
C SER A 499 -32.05 30.41 9.63
N ASN A 500 -33.09 30.10 10.40
CA ASN A 500 -33.83 31.07 11.22
C ASN A 500 -33.15 31.33 12.57
N ALA A 501 -32.07 30.60 12.88
CA ALA A 501 -31.23 30.78 14.06
C ALA A 501 -29.86 31.35 13.64
N SER A 502 -29.81 32.66 13.38
CA SER A 502 -28.61 33.35 12.86
C SER A 502 -27.37 33.20 13.76
N LEU A 503 -27.56 33.18 15.09
CA LEU A 503 -26.47 32.96 16.06
C LEU A 503 -25.87 31.55 15.98
N GLU A 504 -26.71 30.53 15.78
CA GLU A 504 -26.25 29.16 15.62
C GLU A 504 -25.52 28.98 14.29
N ALA A 505 -26.05 29.55 13.20
CA ALA A 505 -25.38 29.53 11.90
C ALA A 505 -24.00 30.23 11.97
N SER A 506 -23.90 31.35 12.69
CA SER A 506 -22.63 32.05 12.91
C SER A 506 -21.64 31.24 13.78
N ALA A 507 -22.14 30.53 14.78
CA ALA A 507 -21.31 29.65 15.61
C ALA A 507 -20.80 28.44 14.80
N LEU A 508 -21.65 27.89 13.93
CA LEU A 508 -21.34 26.75 13.06
C LEU A 508 -20.23 27.08 12.06
N THR A 509 -20.23 28.28 11.48
CA THR A 509 -19.24 28.70 10.48
C THR A 509 -18.01 29.37 11.08
N LYS A 510 -17.93 29.51 12.41
CA LYS A 510 -16.80 30.18 13.09
C LYS A 510 -15.47 29.49 12.75
N GLY A 511 -14.54 30.27 12.19
CA GLY A 511 -13.21 29.78 11.79
C GLY A 511 -13.15 29.13 10.41
N LEU A 512 -14.22 29.24 9.61
CA LEU A 512 -14.27 28.82 8.22
C LEU A 512 -14.37 30.06 7.33
N ASP A 513 -13.51 30.16 6.32
CA ASP A 513 -13.51 31.26 5.36
C ASP A 513 -14.43 30.97 4.17
N GLY A 514 -15.06 32.00 3.61
CA GLY A 514 -15.79 31.89 2.33
C GLY A 514 -17.18 31.23 2.40
N ILE A 515 -17.78 31.15 3.58
CA ILE A 515 -19.16 30.65 3.76
C ILE A 515 -20.13 31.81 3.92
N GLU A 516 -21.18 31.83 3.10
CA GLU A 516 -22.27 32.80 3.22
C GLU A 516 -23.30 32.33 4.25
N ILE A 517 -23.80 33.25 5.08
CA ILE A 517 -24.89 32.98 6.02
C ILE A 517 -26.12 33.75 5.56
N ALA A 518 -27.24 33.05 5.41
CA ALA A 518 -28.52 33.65 5.05
C ALA A 518 -29.55 33.43 6.17
N GLU A 519 -30.27 34.48 6.56
CA GLU A 519 -31.43 34.33 7.42
C GLU A 519 -32.62 33.78 6.61
N LEU A 520 -33.23 32.70 7.08
CA LEU A 520 -34.33 32.01 6.40
C LEU A 520 -35.21 31.23 7.39
N ASP A 521 -36.50 31.58 7.47
CA ASP A 521 -37.53 30.61 7.82
C ASP A 521 -37.94 29.86 6.54
N VAL A 522 -37.78 28.54 6.51
CA VAL A 522 -38.09 27.71 5.34
C VAL A 522 -39.58 27.73 4.95
N ARG A 523 -40.45 28.29 5.79
CA ARG A 523 -41.87 28.55 5.46
C ARG A 523 -42.04 29.81 4.61
N ASP A 524 -41.05 30.68 4.53
CA ASP A 524 -41.01 31.79 3.57
C ASP A 524 -40.66 31.26 2.19
N ILE A 525 -41.69 30.89 1.43
CA ILE A 525 -41.55 30.33 0.08
C ILE A 525 -40.84 31.31 -0.86
N GLY A 526 -41.04 32.62 -0.70
CA GLY A 526 -40.42 33.63 -1.57
C GLY A 526 -38.91 33.65 -1.39
N ARG A 527 -38.47 33.76 -0.14
CA ARG A 527 -37.04 33.75 0.21
C ARG A 527 -36.39 32.40 -0.08
N MET A 528 -37.09 31.30 0.20
CA MET A 528 -36.65 29.93 -0.10
C MET A 528 -36.37 29.77 -1.61
N LYS A 529 -37.29 30.22 -2.48
CA LYS A 529 -37.09 30.19 -3.94
C LYS A 529 -35.87 31.00 -4.38
N THR A 530 -35.67 32.20 -3.82
CA THR A 530 -34.48 33.02 -4.13
C THR A 530 -33.18 32.28 -3.83
N LEU A 531 -33.09 31.63 -2.66
CA LEU A 531 -31.89 30.91 -2.26
C LEU A 531 -31.69 29.63 -3.10
N VAL A 532 -32.77 28.90 -3.39
CA VAL A 532 -32.71 27.69 -4.25
C VAL A 532 -32.26 28.03 -5.66
N ASP A 533 -32.72 29.14 -6.25
CA ASP A 533 -32.29 29.57 -7.59
C ASP A 533 -30.77 29.74 -7.70
N SER A 534 -30.19 30.28 -6.63
CA SER A 534 -28.77 30.63 -6.53
C SER A 534 -27.85 29.44 -6.33
N CYS A 535 -28.38 28.25 -6.00
CA CYS A 535 -27.59 27.05 -5.75
C CYS A 535 -27.71 26.02 -6.87
N ASP A 536 -26.89 24.98 -6.81
CA ASP A 536 -26.95 23.81 -7.68
C ASP A 536 -27.48 22.58 -6.91
N VAL A 537 -27.19 22.50 -5.60
CA VAL A 537 -27.67 21.44 -4.70
C VAL A 537 -28.16 22.03 -3.38
N VAL A 538 -29.31 21.55 -2.91
CA VAL A 538 -29.88 21.85 -1.59
C VAL A 538 -29.64 20.68 -0.64
N VAL A 539 -29.01 20.93 0.50
CA VAL A 539 -28.90 19.95 1.59
C VAL A 539 -29.79 20.36 2.74
N SER A 540 -30.78 19.53 3.05
CA SER A 540 -31.83 19.85 4.01
C SER A 540 -31.66 19.11 5.33
N PHE A 541 -31.33 19.86 6.38
CA PHE A 541 -31.25 19.40 7.77
C PHE A 541 -32.37 19.99 8.66
N VAL A 542 -33.44 20.51 8.06
CA VAL A 542 -34.64 20.92 8.80
C VAL A 542 -35.49 19.71 9.22
N PRO A 543 -36.45 19.87 10.16
CA PRO A 543 -37.34 18.79 10.57
C PRO A 543 -38.07 18.12 9.40
N ALA A 544 -38.20 16.78 9.45
CA ALA A 544 -38.73 15.94 8.39
C ALA A 544 -40.08 16.40 7.77
N PRO A 545 -41.06 16.92 8.53
CA PRO A 545 -42.33 17.40 7.96
C PRO A 545 -42.20 18.56 6.96
N LEU A 546 -41.05 19.25 6.93
CA LEU A 546 -40.82 20.41 6.05
C LEU A 546 -40.17 20.03 4.70
N HIS A 547 -39.62 18.82 4.57
CA HIS A 547 -38.96 18.39 3.34
C HIS A 547 -39.88 18.35 2.11
N PRO A 548 -41.15 17.91 2.18
CA PRO A 548 -42.02 17.87 0.99
C PRO A 548 -42.23 19.25 0.34
N SER A 549 -42.30 20.32 1.13
CA SER A 549 -42.39 21.69 0.59
C SER A 549 -41.10 22.13 -0.08
N ILE A 550 -39.95 21.78 0.50
CA ILE A 550 -38.63 22.12 -0.05
C ILE A 550 -38.39 21.34 -1.35
N ALA A 551 -38.69 20.03 -1.37
CA ALA A 551 -38.57 19.18 -2.54
C ALA A 551 -39.42 19.68 -3.72
N LYS A 552 -40.65 20.14 -3.47
CA LYS A 552 -41.49 20.77 -4.51
C LYS A 552 -40.84 22.01 -5.13
N ILE A 553 -40.20 22.85 -4.32
CA ILE A 553 -39.47 24.02 -4.80
C ILE A 553 -38.23 23.58 -5.62
N CYS A 554 -37.48 22.60 -5.14
CA CYS A 554 -36.34 22.05 -5.86
C CYS A 554 -36.74 21.48 -7.23
N ILE A 555 -37.86 20.75 -7.32
CA ILE A 555 -38.44 20.24 -8.58
C ILE A 555 -38.82 21.39 -9.51
N GLU A 556 -39.56 22.38 -9.01
CA GLU A 556 -39.97 23.56 -9.79
C GLU A 556 -38.75 24.29 -10.39
N MET A 557 -37.67 24.40 -9.63
CA MET A 557 -36.46 25.15 -9.99
C MET A 557 -35.35 24.28 -10.59
N LYS A 558 -35.62 22.98 -10.78
CA LYS A 558 -34.67 21.98 -11.28
C LYS A 558 -33.33 21.98 -10.53
N LYS A 559 -33.39 21.96 -9.20
CA LYS A 559 -32.21 21.85 -8.31
C LYS A 559 -32.19 20.51 -7.60
N HIS A 560 -31.00 19.94 -7.43
CA HIS A 560 -30.85 18.69 -6.70
C HIS A 560 -31.11 18.88 -5.21
N MET A 561 -31.58 17.83 -4.54
CA MET A 561 -31.82 17.86 -3.09
C MET A 561 -31.25 16.62 -2.41
N VAL A 562 -30.67 16.82 -1.21
CA VAL A 562 -30.19 15.73 -0.34
C VAL A 562 -30.69 15.96 1.07
N THR A 563 -31.10 14.89 1.75
CA THR A 563 -31.44 14.92 3.18
C THR A 563 -31.08 13.61 3.87
N ALA A 564 -30.74 13.71 5.16
CA ALA A 564 -30.52 12.55 6.03
C ALA A 564 -31.84 11.97 6.58
N SER A 565 -33.00 12.57 6.28
CA SER A 565 -34.29 12.11 6.79
C SER A 565 -34.84 10.91 6.00
N TYR A 566 -35.47 9.98 6.73
CA TYR A 566 -36.24 8.87 6.17
C TYR A 566 -37.27 9.33 5.13
N ILE A 567 -37.53 8.48 4.14
CA ILE A 567 -38.54 8.78 3.13
C ILE A 567 -39.95 8.76 3.74
N SER A 568 -40.66 9.89 3.64
CA SER A 568 -42.08 9.99 4.02
C SER A 568 -42.99 9.68 2.82
N PRO A 569 -44.26 9.28 3.02
CA PRO A 569 -45.21 9.07 1.92
C PRO A 569 -45.31 10.29 0.99
N ALA A 570 -45.37 11.50 1.56
CA ALA A 570 -45.44 12.74 0.79
C ALA A 570 -44.16 13.07 0.00
N MET A 571 -42.99 12.58 0.44
CA MET A 571 -41.76 12.65 -0.36
C MET A 571 -41.77 11.61 -1.47
N ARG A 572 -42.23 10.39 -1.19
CA ARG A 572 -42.34 9.30 -2.18
C ARG A 572 -43.27 9.68 -3.34
N ASP A 573 -44.35 10.39 -3.07
CA ASP A 573 -45.28 10.89 -4.08
C ASP A 573 -44.68 11.94 -5.05
N LEU A 574 -43.45 12.41 -4.78
CA LEU A 574 -42.74 13.37 -5.63
C LEU A 574 -41.74 12.71 -6.60
N ASP A 575 -41.52 11.40 -6.50
CA ASP A 575 -40.51 10.65 -7.27
C ASP A 575 -40.64 10.87 -8.79
N GLU A 576 -41.81 10.56 -9.36
CA GLU A 576 -42.06 10.74 -10.80
C GLU A 576 -41.88 12.20 -11.25
N LYS A 577 -42.25 13.17 -10.41
CA LYS A 577 -42.07 14.60 -10.72
C LYS A 577 -40.59 15.01 -10.69
N ALA A 578 -39.79 14.43 -9.80
CA ALA A 578 -38.35 14.68 -9.74
C ALA A 578 -37.64 14.09 -10.97
N LYS A 579 -38.02 12.88 -11.38
CA LYS A 579 -37.56 12.23 -12.61
C LYS A 579 -37.90 13.05 -13.85
N GLU A 580 -39.16 13.48 -13.99
CA GLU A 580 -39.60 14.35 -15.09
C GLU A 580 -38.85 15.69 -15.12
N ALA A 581 -38.50 16.25 -13.95
CA ALA A 581 -37.71 17.47 -13.85
C ALA A 581 -36.21 17.26 -14.12
N GLY A 582 -35.74 16.01 -14.17
CA GLY A 582 -34.35 15.65 -14.41
C GLY A 582 -33.43 15.91 -13.22
N ILE A 583 -33.95 15.81 -11.99
CA ILE A 583 -33.17 16.06 -10.76
C ILE A 583 -33.16 14.84 -9.84
N ALA A 584 -32.02 14.61 -9.18
CA ALA A 584 -31.93 13.68 -8.06
C ALA A 584 -32.46 14.31 -6.75
N ILE A 585 -33.25 13.54 -6.01
CA ILE A 585 -33.68 13.87 -4.64
C ILE A 585 -33.37 12.67 -3.74
N LEU A 586 -32.26 12.80 -3.01
CA LEU A 586 -31.77 11.70 -2.18
C LEU A 586 -32.23 11.87 -0.73
N ASN A 587 -33.03 10.90 -0.28
CA ASN A 587 -33.39 10.71 1.12
C ASN A 587 -32.41 9.74 1.78
N GLU A 588 -32.44 9.69 3.12
CA GLU A 588 -31.71 8.68 3.89
C GLU A 588 -30.18 8.71 3.72
N ILE A 589 -29.61 9.82 3.27
CA ILE A 589 -28.16 9.98 3.12
C ILE A 589 -27.55 10.42 4.45
N GLY A 590 -27.31 9.44 5.32
CA GLY A 590 -26.74 9.60 6.66
C GLY A 590 -25.99 8.34 7.13
N LEU A 591 -25.70 8.25 8.43
CA LEU A 591 -25.02 7.08 9.01
C LEU A 591 -25.85 5.81 8.86
N ASP A 592 -27.15 5.88 9.17
CA ASP A 592 -28.14 4.80 9.03
C ASP A 592 -29.40 5.40 8.40
N PRO A 593 -29.91 4.88 7.26
CA PRO A 593 -29.41 3.72 6.50
C PRO A 593 -28.42 4.10 5.36
N GLY A 594 -27.97 5.36 5.28
CA GLY A 594 -27.23 5.86 4.11
C GLY A 594 -25.89 5.19 3.81
N ILE A 595 -25.09 4.86 4.83
CA ILE A 595 -23.84 4.11 4.62
C ILE A 595 -24.15 2.70 4.11
N ASP A 596 -25.23 2.08 4.59
CA ASP A 596 -25.61 0.75 4.17
C ASP A 596 -26.07 0.74 2.72
N HIS A 597 -26.84 1.75 2.30
CA HIS A 597 -27.27 1.94 0.91
C HIS A 597 -26.09 2.13 -0.05
N LEU A 598 -25.15 3.03 0.30
CA LEU A 598 -23.96 3.30 -0.53
C LEU A 598 -23.01 2.11 -0.59
N SER A 599 -22.83 1.39 0.53
CA SER A 599 -22.01 0.19 0.59
C SER A 599 -22.64 -0.94 -0.24
N THR A 600 -23.96 -1.07 -0.20
CA THR A 600 -24.70 -2.05 -1.00
C THR A 600 -24.57 -1.74 -2.50
N MET A 601 -24.74 -0.49 -2.91
CA MET A 601 -24.56 -0.09 -4.31
C MET A 601 -23.14 -0.31 -4.80
N LYS A 602 -22.13 -0.04 -3.97
CA LYS A 602 -20.74 -0.35 -4.29
C LYS A 602 -20.54 -1.84 -4.56
N VAL A 603 -21.09 -2.72 -3.71
CA VAL A 603 -21.01 -4.18 -3.90
C VAL A 603 -21.72 -4.60 -5.20
N ILE A 604 -22.87 -4.00 -5.52
CA ILE A 604 -23.60 -4.24 -6.76
C ILE A 604 -22.79 -3.79 -7.98
N ASP A 605 -22.18 -2.61 -7.95
CA ASP A 605 -21.36 -2.10 -9.05
C ASP A 605 -20.08 -2.93 -9.24
N GLU A 606 -19.44 -3.34 -8.15
CA GLU A 606 -18.29 -4.27 -8.17
C GLU A 606 -18.68 -5.61 -8.79
N PHE A 607 -19.85 -6.16 -8.43
CA PHE A 607 -20.40 -7.35 -9.05
C PHE A 607 -20.56 -7.16 -10.57
N TRP A 608 -21.22 -6.10 -11.03
CA TRP A 608 -21.45 -5.88 -12.46
C TRP A 608 -20.18 -5.54 -13.25
N ALA A 609 -19.19 -4.89 -12.62
CA ALA A 609 -17.89 -4.65 -13.25
C ALA A 609 -17.13 -5.95 -13.55
N VAL A 610 -17.38 -7.01 -12.77
CA VAL A 610 -16.77 -8.33 -12.97
C VAL A 610 -17.56 -9.17 -13.99
N PHE A 611 -18.89 -9.15 -13.95
CA PHE A 611 -19.72 -10.08 -14.73
C PHE A 611 -20.33 -9.50 -16.01
N GLY A 612 -20.35 -8.17 -16.20
CA GLY A 612 -21.02 -7.54 -17.34
C GLY A 612 -22.54 -7.76 -17.36
N ASN A 613 -23.26 -7.25 -18.36
CA ASN A 613 -24.73 -7.38 -18.46
C ASN A 613 -25.23 -8.82 -18.79
N ASP A 614 -24.34 -9.80 -18.89
CA ASP A 614 -24.64 -11.18 -19.35
C ASP A 614 -24.75 -12.18 -18.18
N ALA A 615 -25.23 -11.76 -17.00
CA ALA A 615 -25.41 -12.64 -15.83
C ALA A 615 -26.54 -13.69 -15.96
N GLY A 616 -26.94 -14.04 -17.19
CA GLY A 616 -28.00 -14.99 -17.50
C GLY A 616 -29.40 -14.35 -17.58
N PRO A 617 -30.38 -15.06 -18.16
CA PRO A 617 -31.67 -14.50 -18.57
C PRO A 617 -32.59 -14.00 -17.44
N ASN A 618 -32.20 -14.20 -16.18
CA ASN A 618 -32.98 -13.80 -14.99
C ASN A 618 -32.28 -12.73 -14.12
N HIS A 619 -31.13 -12.20 -14.56
CA HIS A 619 -30.37 -11.21 -13.81
C HIS A 619 -29.97 -10.08 -14.76
N SER A 620 -30.93 -9.20 -15.06
CA SER A 620 -30.61 -7.89 -15.66
C SER A 620 -30.43 -6.85 -14.56
N ARG A 621 -29.55 -5.88 -14.80
CA ARG A 621 -29.34 -4.72 -13.90
C ARG A 621 -30.65 -3.97 -13.61
N ASP A 622 -31.60 -4.03 -14.55
CA ASP A 622 -32.92 -3.38 -14.47
C ASP A 622 -33.94 -4.14 -13.59
N GLN A 623 -33.63 -5.36 -13.12
CA GLN A 623 -34.52 -6.17 -12.28
C GLN A 623 -34.23 -6.05 -10.78
N MET A 624 -33.15 -5.37 -10.38
CA MET A 624 -32.89 -5.08 -8.96
C MET A 624 -33.72 -3.87 -8.50
N PRO A 625 -34.14 -3.83 -7.22
CA PRO A 625 -34.81 -2.65 -6.68
C PRO A 625 -33.86 -1.47 -6.85
N HIS A 626 -34.25 -0.53 -7.72
CA HIS A 626 -33.61 0.77 -7.75
C HIS A 626 -33.71 1.33 -6.33
N LEU A 627 -32.57 1.50 -5.66
CA LEU A 627 -32.49 2.48 -4.58
C LEU A 627 -32.93 3.79 -5.23
N MET A 628 -34.17 4.20 -4.94
CA MET A 628 -34.85 5.32 -5.57
C MET A 628 -33.92 6.54 -5.57
N THR A 629 -33.57 7.01 -6.76
CA THR A 629 -32.80 8.25 -7.03
C THR A 629 -33.70 9.45 -7.17
#